data_AF-A0A4U6TMB8-F1
#
_entry.id   AF-A0A4U6TMB8-F1
#
_cell.length_a   1.000
_cell.length_b   1.000
_cell.length_c   1.000
_cell.angle_alpha   90.00
_cell.angle_beta   90.00
_cell.angle_gamma   90.00
#
_symmetry.space_group_name_H-M   'P 1'
#
loop_
_entity.id
_entity.type
_entity.pdbx_description
1 polymer ?
#
loop_
_entity_poly.entity_id
_entity_poly.type
_entity_poly.pdbx_seq_one_letter_code
_entity_poly.pdbx_strand_id
1 'polypeptide(L)'
;MASESEPGNAAPHAHHPHGTQPLAGIAVDYRPEACRHEPDTGEIHVTFTYDHDGRDGSRWRSRHRFLPGSAVAATIRAPAGDASGLNYNLYLSSLEGCREMDEIDFEFLGNDKRALQTNYHVGGGGGREQIHRLPFDPSDGFHHYAIAWDAKAIEWRVDGELIRREERREGEPWPEKPMRLYASVWDASDIDEGRWTGTYHGSDAPYVCSYKDVVVPPVEFWVEDDEQCQDADARDAPAAVVEEETDAVAIAPAMNDEGKCQDADPRDAPADDDPAAGAAAAVEDVGKD
;
A
#
# COMPACT_ATOMS: atom_id res chain seq x y z
N MET A 1 -26.74 -15.72 -29.44
CA MET A 1 -26.91 -14.26 -29.33
C MET A 1 -26.45 -13.90 -27.92
N ALA A 2 -25.14 -13.74 -27.74
CA ALA A 2 -24.60 -13.24 -26.48
C ALA A 2 -24.82 -11.72 -26.50
N SER A 3 -25.53 -11.19 -25.51
CA SER A 3 -25.69 -9.75 -25.34
C SER A 3 -24.39 -9.20 -24.77
N GLU A 4 -23.67 -8.45 -25.58
CA GLU A 4 -22.59 -7.58 -25.12
C GLU A 4 -23.19 -6.57 -24.13
N SER A 5 -22.75 -6.61 -22.87
CA SER A 5 -23.04 -5.58 -21.89
C SER A 5 -22.13 -4.38 -22.17
N GLU A 6 -22.73 -3.25 -22.52
CA GLU A 6 -22.05 -1.96 -22.66
C GLU A 6 -21.27 -1.58 -21.38
N PRO A 7 -20.18 -0.80 -21.50
CA PRO A 7 -19.43 -0.33 -20.35
C PRO A 7 -20.32 0.61 -19.53
N GLY A 8 -20.77 0.12 -18.38
CA GLY A 8 -21.57 0.88 -17.44
C GLY A 8 -20.78 2.09 -16.95
N ASN A 9 -21.23 3.28 -17.33
CA ASN A 9 -20.88 4.54 -16.70
C ASN A 9 -21.23 4.44 -15.21
N ALA A 10 -20.25 4.09 -14.37
CA ALA A 10 -20.43 4.03 -12.93
C ALA A 10 -20.75 5.45 -12.44
N ALA A 11 -21.96 5.63 -11.90
CA ALA A 11 -22.39 6.90 -11.36
C ALA A 11 -21.42 7.35 -10.24
N PRO A 12 -21.07 8.65 -10.15
CA PRO A 12 -20.25 9.17 -9.06
C PRO A 12 -20.89 8.81 -7.72
N HIS A 13 -20.13 8.08 -6.89
CA HIS A 13 -20.60 7.45 -5.67
C HIS A 13 -21.23 8.47 -4.71
N ALA A 14 -22.44 8.16 -4.25
CA ALA A 14 -23.36 9.06 -3.53
C ALA A 14 -22.89 9.56 -2.14
N HIS A 15 -21.64 9.33 -1.72
CA HIS A 15 -21.16 9.68 -0.38
C HIS A 15 -19.83 10.44 -0.31
N HIS A 16 -19.23 10.84 -1.45
CA HIS A 16 -18.17 11.86 -1.45
C HIS A 16 -18.67 13.12 -2.16
N PRO A 17 -19.08 14.16 -1.41
CA PRO A 17 -19.76 15.31 -1.98
C PRO A 17 -18.91 16.14 -2.97
N HIS A 18 -17.60 15.86 -3.12
CA HIS A 18 -16.73 16.46 -4.14
C HIS A 18 -15.58 15.51 -4.57
N GLY A 19 -15.46 15.29 -5.89
CA GLY A 19 -14.26 15.66 -6.64
C GLY A 19 -13.06 14.71 -6.71
N THR A 20 -13.17 13.39 -6.79
CA THR A 20 -11.98 12.62 -7.23
C THR A 20 -11.63 12.93 -8.68
N GLN A 21 -10.37 12.77 -9.04
CA GLN A 21 -9.87 12.91 -10.42
C GLN A 21 -9.00 11.72 -10.79
N PRO A 22 -8.88 11.37 -12.08
CA PRO A 22 -7.94 10.34 -12.53
C PRO A 22 -6.51 10.66 -12.09
N LEU A 23 -5.76 9.62 -11.70
CA LEU A 23 -4.34 9.74 -11.40
C LEU A 23 -3.55 10.04 -12.69
N ALA A 24 -2.98 11.24 -12.79
CA ALA A 24 -2.29 11.68 -14.00
C ALA A 24 -0.92 10.99 -14.23
N GLY A 25 -0.30 10.46 -13.18
CA GLY A 25 1.00 9.80 -13.29
C GLY A 25 1.49 9.23 -11.97
N ILE A 26 2.38 8.25 -12.09
CA ILE A 26 2.97 7.52 -10.97
C ILE A 26 4.48 7.79 -10.87
N ALA A 27 5.03 7.44 -9.71
CA ALA A 27 6.44 7.09 -9.53
C ALA A 27 6.52 5.59 -9.19
N VAL A 28 7.64 4.96 -9.52
CA VAL A 28 7.93 3.57 -9.14
C VAL A 28 9.15 3.60 -8.24
N ASP A 29 9.03 3.06 -7.02
CA ASP A 29 10.07 3.19 -6.01
C ASP A 29 11.25 2.25 -6.27
N TYR A 30 10.98 1.02 -6.71
CA TYR A 30 11.99 0.00 -7.01
C TYR A 30 11.54 -0.94 -8.12
N ARG A 31 12.51 -1.56 -8.81
CA ARG A 31 12.30 -2.56 -9.87
C ARG A 31 11.29 -2.08 -10.93
N PRO A 32 11.55 -0.96 -11.63
CA PRO A 32 10.64 -0.43 -12.65
C PRO A 32 10.34 -1.42 -13.78
N GLU A 33 11.21 -2.37 -14.06
CA GLU A 33 10.97 -3.46 -15.01
C GLU A 33 9.84 -4.41 -14.60
N ALA A 34 9.50 -4.46 -13.30
CA ALA A 34 8.40 -5.22 -12.74
C ALA A 34 7.11 -4.39 -12.55
N CYS A 35 7.14 -3.09 -12.85
CA CYS A 35 5.96 -2.22 -12.89
C CYS A 35 5.74 -1.65 -14.30
N ARG A 36 4.74 -2.19 -15.00
CA ARG A 36 4.41 -1.75 -16.36
C ARG A 36 3.15 -0.89 -16.33
N HIS A 37 3.27 0.37 -16.77
CA HIS A 37 2.14 1.24 -17.06
C HIS A 37 1.80 1.13 -18.55
N GLU A 38 0.55 0.80 -18.89
CA GLU A 38 0.02 0.74 -20.26
C GLU A 38 -0.83 1.99 -20.54
N PRO A 39 -0.30 3.02 -21.23
CA PRO A 39 -1.00 4.30 -21.38
C PRO A 39 -2.31 4.21 -22.16
N ASP A 40 -2.42 3.27 -23.11
CA ASP A 40 -3.60 3.12 -23.96
C ASP A 40 -4.82 2.60 -23.19
N THR A 41 -4.59 1.76 -22.18
CA THR A 41 -5.63 1.15 -21.35
C THR A 41 -5.75 1.83 -19.99
N GLY A 42 -4.73 2.59 -19.57
CA GLY A 42 -4.61 3.15 -18.22
C GLY A 42 -4.34 2.08 -17.15
N GLU A 43 -3.95 0.86 -17.56
CA GLU A 43 -3.64 -0.23 -16.63
C GLU A 43 -2.20 -0.11 -16.11
N ILE A 44 -2.02 -0.33 -14.82
CA ILE A 44 -0.72 -0.46 -14.15
C ILE A 44 -0.62 -1.91 -13.68
N HIS A 45 0.44 -2.60 -14.07
CA HIS A 45 0.69 -3.99 -13.70
C HIS A 45 1.92 -4.06 -12.82
N VAL A 46 1.78 -4.65 -11.63
CA VAL A 46 2.89 -5.01 -10.75
C VAL A 46 3.09 -6.51 -10.84
N THR A 47 4.27 -6.92 -11.28
CA THR A 47 4.63 -8.33 -11.46
C THR A 47 5.55 -8.78 -10.35
N PHE A 48 5.19 -9.85 -9.67
CA PHE A 48 6.06 -10.55 -8.75
C PHE A 48 6.62 -11.81 -9.41
N THR A 49 7.94 -11.89 -9.42
CA THR A 49 8.72 -13.08 -9.75
C THR A 49 9.83 -13.18 -8.74
N TYR A 50 10.00 -14.35 -8.14
CA TYR A 50 11.11 -14.57 -7.23
C TYR A 50 12.43 -14.57 -8.00
N ASP A 51 13.35 -13.70 -7.62
CA ASP A 51 14.75 -13.76 -7.98
C ASP A 51 15.63 -13.95 -6.75
N HIS A 52 16.79 -14.58 -6.99
CA HIS A 52 17.71 -14.92 -5.92
C HIS A 52 18.46 -13.71 -5.34
N ASP A 53 18.15 -12.48 -5.81
CA ASP A 53 18.83 -11.25 -5.40
C ASP A 53 18.08 -10.51 -4.28
N GLY A 54 16.97 -11.06 -3.78
CA GLY A 54 16.32 -10.61 -2.54
C GLY A 54 15.49 -9.34 -2.68
N ARG A 55 15.08 -8.97 -3.90
CA ARG A 55 14.16 -7.85 -4.17
C ARG A 55 13.15 -8.24 -5.24
N ASP A 56 12.04 -8.82 -4.80
CA ASP A 56 10.99 -9.31 -5.68
C ASP A 56 9.78 -8.38 -5.71
N GLY A 57 9.10 -8.31 -6.85
CA GLY A 57 7.95 -7.41 -7.03
C GLY A 57 8.33 -5.97 -7.38
N SER A 58 7.40 -5.05 -7.16
CA SER A 58 7.58 -3.61 -7.36
C SER A 58 6.54 -2.83 -6.55
N ARG A 59 6.74 -1.52 -6.42
CA ARG A 59 5.80 -0.59 -5.80
C ARG A 59 5.67 0.68 -6.63
N TRP A 60 4.44 1.02 -6.99
CA TRP A 60 4.12 2.32 -7.56
C TRP A 60 3.41 3.20 -6.54
N ARG A 61 3.49 4.51 -6.75
CA ARG A 61 2.83 5.50 -5.90
C ARG A 61 2.38 6.75 -6.66
N SER A 62 1.47 7.50 -6.06
CA SER A 62 1.15 8.85 -6.51
C SER A 62 2.34 9.80 -6.35
N ARG A 63 2.45 10.77 -7.27
CA ARG A 63 3.48 11.81 -7.20
C ARG A 63 3.21 12.90 -6.16
N HIS A 64 1.97 13.00 -5.69
CA HIS A 64 1.56 13.96 -4.67
C HIS A 64 1.10 13.25 -3.41
N ARG A 65 1.26 13.92 -2.27
CA ARG A 65 0.57 13.60 -1.02
C ARG A 65 -0.77 14.31 -0.98
N PHE A 66 -1.72 13.71 -0.28
CA PHE A 66 -3.09 14.19 -0.16
C PHE A 66 -3.45 14.45 1.30
N LEU A 67 -4.09 15.59 1.55
CA LEU A 67 -4.71 15.90 2.82
C LEU A 67 -5.99 15.07 3.05
N PRO A 68 -6.38 14.81 4.31
CA PRO A 68 -7.67 14.22 4.62
C PRO A 68 -8.83 15.08 4.09
N GLY A 69 -9.92 14.42 3.69
CA GLY A 69 -11.18 15.08 3.26
C GLY A 69 -11.71 14.65 1.89
N SER A 70 -11.12 13.62 1.27
CA SER A 70 -11.56 13.06 0.00
C SER A 70 -11.36 11.53 -0.02
N ALA A 71 -11.26 10.92 -1.20
CA ALA A 71 -11.11 9.49 -1.37
C ALA A 71 -10.05 9.14 -2.41
N VAL A 72 -9.49 7.94 -2.27
CA VAL A 72 -8.73 7.23 -3.30
C VAL A 72 -9.48 5.97 -3.69
N ALA A 73 -9.37 5.56 -4.95
CA ALA A 73 -9.88 4.28 -5.39
C ALA A 73 -9.08 3.72 -6.56
N ALA A 74 -9.13 2.41 -6.72
CA ALA A 74 -8.65 1.72 -7.90
C ALA A 74 -9.52 0.50 -8.18
N THR A 75 -9.60 0.12 -9.45
CA THR A 75 -10.14 -1.16 -9.87
C THR A 75 -8.99 -2.15 -10.00
N ILE A 76 -9.04 -3.22 -9.20
CA ILE A 76 -7.93 -4.15 -8.99
C ILE A 76 -8.33 -5.56 -9.46
N ARG A 77 -7.43 -6.23 -10.16
CA ARG A 77 -7.46 -7.68 -10.40
C ARG A 77 -6.23 -8.30 -9.77
N ALA A 78 -6.44 -9.19 -8.80
CA ALA A 78 -5.40 -9.88 -8.06
C ALA A 78 -4.65 -10.91 -8.94
N PRO A 79 -3.45 -11.34 -8.52
CA PRO A 79 -2.74 -12.44 -9.19
C PRO A 79 -3.56 -13.73 -9.25
N ALA A 80 -3.50 -14.42 -10.38
CA ALA A 80 -4.05 -15.77 -10.53
C ALA A 80 -3.10 -16.84 -9.97
N GLY A 81 -3.58 -18.08 -9.87
CA GLY A 81 -2.77 -19.22 -9.41
C GLY A 81 -2.68 -19.33 -7.89
N ASP A 82 -1.70 -20.07 -7.40
CA ASP A 82 -1.34 -20.18 -5.98
C ASP A 82 -0.45 -18.99 -5.58
N ALA A 83 -1.07 -17.95 -5.03
CA ALA A 83 -0.40 -16.74 -4.57
C ALA A 83 0.04 -16.81 -3.10
N SER A 84 0.01 -18.00 -2.47
CA SER A 84 0.44 -18.18 -1.07
C SER A 84 1.81 -17.54 -0.83
N GLY A 85 1.95 -16.88 0.33
CA GLY A 85 3.12 -16.09 0.72
C GLY A 85 3.05 -14.62 0.31
N LEU A 86 2.37 -14.29 -0.79
CA LEU A 86 2.35 -12.92 -1.30
C LEU A 86 1.36 -12.04 -0.55
N ASN A 87 1.73 -10.77 -0.39
CA ASN A 87 0.82 -9.66 -0.12
C ASN A 87 0.77 -8.79 -1.38
N TYR A 88 -0.44 -8.48 -1.82
CA TYR A 88 -0.70 -7.47 -2.84
C TYR A 88 -1.70 -6.49 -2.27
N ASN A 89 -1.53 -5.20 -2.54
CA ASN A 89 -2.19 -4.16 -1.74
C ASN A 89 -2.56 -2.91 -2.54
N LEU A 90 -3.32 -2.04 -1.88
CA LEU A 90 -3.56 -0.63 -2.22
C LEU A 90 -3.71 0.12 -0.90
N TYR A 91 -2.88 1.12 -0.66
CA TYR A 91 -2.84 1.79 0.64
C TYR A 91 -2.45 3.25 0.55
N LEU A 92 -2.82 4.02 1.57
CA LEU A 92 -2.33 5.38 1.78
C LEU A 92 -1.23 5.35 2.83
N SER A 93 -0.08 5.98 2.60
CA SER A 93 0.93 6.16 3.65
C SER A 93 1.56 7.55 3.59
N SER A 94 1.85 8.12 4.75
CA SER A 94 2.48 9.45 4.87
C SER A 94 3.92 9.47 4.36
N LEU A 95 4.64 8.38 4.65
CA LEU A 95 5.95 8.08 4.10
C LEU A 95 6.24 6.60 4.32
N GLU A 96 6.38 5.85 3.24
CA GLU A 96 6.68 4.43 3.26
C GLU A 96 8.04 4.18 3.94
N GLY A 97 8.10 3.16 4.80
CA GLY A 97 9.30 2.82 5.60
C GLY A 97 9.57 3.76 6.79
N CYS A 98 8.77 4.81 7.00
CA CYS A 98 8.91 5.69 8.16
C CYS A 98 8.31 5.05 9.42
N ARG A 99 9.06 5.03 10.53
CA ARG A 99 8.60 4.43 11.79
C ARG A 99 7.41 5.13 12.45
N GLU A 100 7.15 6.39 12.10
CA GLU A 100 6.08 7.19 12.67
C GLU A 100 5.00 7.50 11.63
N MET A 101 4.83 6.67 10.61
CA MET A 101 3.86 6.92 9.53
C MET A 101 2.41 6.87 10.02
N ASP A 102 1.57 7.72 9.42
CA ASP A 102 0.15 7.43 9.30
C ASP A 102 -0.07 6.59 8.03
N GLU A 103 -0.97 5.62 8.09
CA GLU A 103 -1.23 4.65 7.01
C GLU A 103 -2.67 4.10 7.04
N ILE A 104 -3.25 3.73 5.89
CA ILE A 104 -4.60 3.16 5.76
C ILE A 104 -4.63 2.14 4.62
N ASP A 105 -5.06 0.91 4.91
CA ASP A 105 -4.70 -0.25 4.09
C ASP A 105 -5.87 -1.03 3.50
N PHE A 106 -5.66 -1.52 2.27
CA PHE A 106 -6.20 -2.77 1.76
C PHE A 106 -5.05 -3.74 1.48
N GLU A 107 -5.10 -4.92 2.09
CA GLU A 107 -4.08 -5.95 1.94
C GLU A 107 -4.73 -7.30 1.65
N PHE A 108 -4.43 -7.89 0.50
CA PHE A 108 -4.89 -9.22 0.16
C PHE A 108 -3.87 -10.24 0.67
N LEU A 109 -4.36 -11.30 1.31
CA LEU A 109 -3.51 -12.33 1.90
C LEU A 109 -3.45 -13.54 0.95
N GLY A 110 -2.30 -13.78 0.35
CA GLY A 110 -2.15 -14.72 -0.77
C GLY A 110 -2.53 -16.18 -0.47
N ASN A 111 -2.58 -16.59 0.80
CA ASN A 111 -3.01 -17.92 1.24
C ASN A 111 -4.53 -18.15 1.22
N ASP A 112 -5.34 -17.09 1.26
CA ASP A 112 -6.79 -17.17 1.08
C ASP A 112 -7.20 -16.17 0.00
N LYS A 113 -7.56 -16.72 -1.16
CA LYS A 113 -8.02 -15.98 -2.33
C LYS A 113 -9.21 -15.06 -2.06
N ARG A 114 -9.88 -15.15 -0.92
CA ARG A 114 -11.04 -14.32 -0.58
C ARG A 114 -10.83 -13.51 0.69
N ALA A 115 -9.64 -13.51 1.28
CA ALA A 115 -9.31 -12.70 2.45
C ALA A 115 -8.77 -11.32 2.02
N LEU A 116 -9.43 -10.28 2.51
CA LEU A 116 -8.99 -8.90 2.40
C LEU A 116 -8.84 -8.34 3.82
N GLN A 117 -7.62 -7.99 4.20
CA GLN A 117 -7.33 -7.27 5.43
C GLN A 117 -7.48 -5.76 5.20
N THR A 118 -8.03 -5.08 6.20
CA THR A 118 -7.97 -3.62 6.32
C THR A 118 -7.25 -3.27 7.60
N ASN A 119 -6.46 -2.21 7.59
CA ASN A 119 -5.79 -1.68 8.78
C ASN A 119 -5.66 -0.17 8.68
N TYR A 120 -5.27 0.47 9.78
CA TYR A 120 -4.77 1.83 9.74
C TYR A 120 -3.77 2.07 10.88
N HIS A 121 -2.73 2.85 10.57
CA HIS A 121 -1.67 3.24 11.48
C HIS A 121 -1.75 4.73 11.78
N VAL A 122 -1.39 5.10 13.01
CA VAL A 122 -1.24 6.50 13.43
C VAL A 122 0.06 6.65 14.18
N GLY A 123 0.96 7.50 13.68
CA GLY A 123 2.29 7.69 14.27
C GLY A 123 3.07 6.38 14.42
N GLY A 124 2.92 5.44 13.49
CA GLY A 124 3.54 4.11 13.49
C GLY A 124 2.77 3.02 14.24
N GLY A 125 1.80 3.40 15.08
CA GLY A 125 1.00 2.42 15.82
C GLY A 125 -0.12 1.84 14.96
N GLY A 126 -0.03 0.55 14.62
CA GLY A 126 -1.06 -0.25 13.94
C GLY A 126 -1.92 -1.08 14.90
N GLY A 127 -2.14 -2.36 14.59
CA GLY A 127 -2.86 -3.30 15.46
C GLY A 127 -4.39 -3.18 15.36
N ARG A 128 -4.90 -2.72 14.22
CA ARG A 128 -6.33 -2.46 13.97
C ARG A 128 -6.83 -3.27 12.79
N GLU A 129 -6.26 -4.46 12.62
CA GLU A 129 -6.54 -5.37 11.51
C GLU A 129 -7.99 -5.86 11.60
N GLN A 130 -8.67 -5.87 10.46
CA GLN A 130 -9.93 -6.60 10.28
C GLN A 130 -9.89 -7.37 8.97
N ILE A 131 -10.18 -8.67 9.05
CA ILE A 131 -10.27 -9.56 7.89
C ILE A 131 -11.71 -9.59 7.38
N HIS A 132 -11.87 -9.30 6.09
CA HIS A 132 -13.12 -9.34 5.36
C HIS A 132 -13.09 -10.48 4.37
N ARG A 133 -14.18 -11.27 4.31
CA ARG A 133 -14.32 -12.33 3.30
C ARG A 133 -15.05 -11.79 2.08
N LEU A 134 -14.34 -11.67 0.97
CA LEU A 134 -14.90 -11.22 -0.30
C LEU A 134 -15.94 -12.24 -0.83
N PRO A 135 -17.06 -11.79 -1.43
CA PRO A 135 -18.07 -12.69 -2.00
C PRO A 135 -17.62 -13.34 -3.32
N PHE A 136 -16.49 -12.90 -3.87
CA PHE A 136 -15.86 -13.34 -5.13
C PHE A 136 -14.37 -13.67 -4.92
N ASP A 137 -13.74 -14.29 -5.92
CA ASP A 137 -12.28 -14.38 -6.03
C ASP A 137 -11.77 -13.15 -6.82
N PRO A 138 -10.92 -12.30 -6.23
CA PRO A 138 -10.46 -11.07 -6.86
C PRO A 138 -9.48 -11.30 -8.01
N SER A 139 -9.07 -12.55 -8.28
CA SER A 139 -8.26 -12.91 -9.45
C SER A 139 -9.10 -13.22 -10.69
N ASP A 140 -10.40 -13.54 -10.52
CA ASP A 140 -11.32 -13.88 -11.62
C ASP A 140 -11.71 -12.66 -12.47
N GLY A 141 -11.48 -11.45 -11.97
CA GLY A 141 -11.88 -10.21 -12.63
C GLY A 141 -11.46 -8.95 -11.89
N PHE A 142 -11.85 -7.82 -12.46
CA PHE A 142 -11.59 -6.50 -11.89
C PHE A 142 -12.71 -6.11 -10.93
N HIS A 143 -12.34 -5.69 -9.72
CA HIS A 143 -13.24 -5.22 -8.67
C HIS A 143 -12.81 -3.84 -8.16
N HIS A 144 -13.73 -3.02 -7.71
CA HIS A 144 -13.46 -1.64 -7.30
C HIS A 144 -13.22 -1.54 -5.79
N TYR A 145 -12.10 -0.94 -5.39
CA TYR A 145 -11.69 -0.78 -3.99
C TYR A 145 -11.48 0.71 -3.71
N ALA A 146 -12.15 1.23 -2.68
CA ALA A 146 -12.09 2.65 -2.33
C ALA A 146 -11.84 2.85 -0.84
N ILE A 147 -10.96 3.80 -0.53
CA ILE A 147 -10.70 4.30 0.81
C ILE A 147 -11.09 5.77 0.81
N ALA A 148 -11.99 6.13 1.71
CA ALA A 148 -12.27 7.51 2.02
C ALA A 148 -11.87 7.85 3.43
N TRP A 149 -11.26 9.01 3.60
CA TRP A 149 -10.69 9.39 4.88
C TRP A 149 -10.77 10.89 5.06
N ASP A 150 -11.34 11.29 6.19
CA ASP A 150 -11.39 12.67 6.65
C ASP A 150 -11.10 12.77 8.15
N ALA A 151 -11.24 13.96 8.72
CA ALA A 151 -10.97 14.20 10.14
C ALA A 151 -11.94 13.49 11.12
N LYS A 152 -13.00 12.84 10.61
CA LYS A 152 -14.08 12.22 11.39
C LYS A 152 -14.21 10.73 11.16
N ALA A 153 -13.94 10.23 9.96
CA ALA A 153 -14.12 8.81 9.64
C ALA A 153 -13.17 8.31 8.55
N ILE A 154 -12.90 7.00 8.60
CA ILE A 154 -12.31 6.22 7.51
C ILE A 154 -13.37 5.22 7.04
N GLU A 155 -13.59 5.13 5.74
CA GLU A 155 -14.47 4.15 5.12
C GLU A 155 -13.72 3.33 4.08
N TRP A 156 -13.89 2.01 4.16
CA TRP A 156 -13.43 1.06 3.16
C TRP A 156 -14.62 0.50 2.41
N ARG A 157 -14.56 0.56 1.09
CA ARG A 157 -15.62 0.07 0.20
C ARG A 157 -15.08 -0.88 -0.85
N VAL A 158 -15.87 -1.91 -1.15
CA VAL A 158 -15.61 -2.89 -2.22
C VAL A 158 -16.83 -2.96 -3.11
N ASP A 159 -16.66 -2.74 -4.41
CA ASP A 159 -17.75 -2.65 -5.40
C ASP A 159 -18.88 -1.69 -4.98
N GLY A 160 -18.51 -0.63 -4.25
CA GLY A 160 -19.44 0.39 -3.72
C GLY A 160 -20.05 0.07 -2.36
N GLU A 161 -20.01 -1.20 -1.93
CA GLU A 161 -20.50 -1.65 -0.62
C GLU A 161 -19.54 -1.25 0.50
N LEU A 162 -20.08 -0.68 1.58
CA LEU A 162 -19.30 -0.32 2.77
C LEU A 162 -18.98 -1.58 3.57
N ILE A 163 -17.70 -1.96 3.63
CA ILE A 163 -17.26 -3.15 4.37
C ILE A 163 -16.67 -2.82 5.74
N ARG A 164 -16.15 -1.61 5.92
CA ARG A 164 -15.65 -1.12 7.21
C ARG A 164 -15.83 0.40 7.31
N ARG A 165 -16.21 0.87 8.48
CA ARG A 165 -16.20 2.29 8.86
C ARG A 165 -15.61 2.42 10.25
N GLU A 166 -14.62 3.28 10.38
CA GLU A 166 -14.05 3.69 11.67
C GLU A 166 -14.39 5.16 11.88
N GLU A 167 -14.86 5.50 13.07
CA GLU A 167 -15.19 6.88 13.44
C GLU A 167 -14.22 7.37 14.50
N ARG A 168 -13.70 8.58 14.30
CA ARG A 168 -12.79 9.21 15.26
C ARG A 168 -13.51 9.42 16.58
N ARG A 169 -12.95 8.87 17.64
CA ARG A 169 -13.38 9.14 19.02
C ARG A 169 -12.52 10.23 19.63
N GLU A 170 -13.14 11.01 20.51
CA GLU A 170 -12.44 12.07 21.23
C GLU A 170 -11.25 11.51 22.02
N GLY A 171 -10.06 12.09 21.80
CA GLY A 171 -8.83 11.68 22.48
C GLY A 171 -8.10 10.49 21.87
N GLU A 172 -8.66 9.81 20.86
CA GLU A 172 -7.95 8.74 20.15
C GLU A 172 -7.04 9.31 19.04
N PRO A 173 -5.83 8.76 18.84
CA PRO A 173 -4.99 9.10 17.70
C PRO A 173 -5.75 8.88 16.37
N TRP A 174 -5.54 9.76 15.41
CA TRP A 174 -6.18 9.72 14.10
C TRP A 174 -5.16 9.98 13.00
N PRO A 175 -5.23 9.30 11.84
CA PRO A 175 -4.35 9.65 10.73
C PRO A 175 -4.70 11.05 10.26
N GLU A 176 -3.73 11.95 10.27
CA GLU A 176 -3.89 13.37 9.93
C GLU A 176 -2.77 13.88 9.01
N LYS A 177 -1.65 13.15 8.90
CA LYS A 177 -0.54 13.50 8.01
C LYS A 177 -0.95 13.39 6.55
N PRO A 178 -0.46 14.26 5.65
CA PRO A 178 -0.64 14.07 4.21
C PRO A 178 -0.07 12.73 3.74
N MET A 179 -0.81 11.98 2.92
CA MET A 179 -0.42 10.63 2.48
C MET A 179 -0.38 10.48 0.97
N ARG A 180 0.56 9.71 0.43
CA ARG A 180 0.51 9.25 -0.97
C ARG A 180 -0.33 8.00 -1.07
N LEU A 181 -0.86 7.74 -2.25
CA LEU A 181 -1.40 6.45 -2.62
C LEU A 181 -0.24 5.55 -3.06
N TYR A 182 -0.18 4.32 -2.55
CA TYR A 182 0.79 3.29 -2.92
C TYR A 182 0.06 2.01 -3.32
N ALA A 183 0.74 1.20 -4.13
CA ALA A 183 0.38 -0.18 -4.33
C ALA A 183 1.62 -1.01 -4.66
N SER A 184 1.68 -2.22 -4.12
CA SER A 184 2.80 -3.13 -4.27
C SER A 184 2.36 -4.59 -4.31
N VAL A 185 3.29 -5.44 -4.73
CA VAL A 185 3.23 -6.89 -4.55
C VAL A 185 4.56 -7.32 -3.97
N TRP A 186 4.55 -8.03 -2.83
CA TRP A 186 5.76 -8.44 -2.13
C TRP A 186 5.58 -9.79 -1.43
N ASP A 187 6.70 -10.45 -1.11
CA ASP A 187 6.70 -11.71 -0.36
C ASP A 187 6.63 -11.44 1.14
N ALA A 188 5.49 -11.77 1.73
CA ALA A 188 5.23 -11.62 3.16
C ALA A 188 5.33 -12.96 3.92
N SER A 189 5.87 -14.02 3.29
CA SER A 189 5.88 -15.37 3.86
C SER A 189 6.73 -15.53 5.10
N ASP A 190 7.68 -14.63 5.34
CA ASP A 190 8.47 -14.60 6.58
C ASP A 190 7.71 -13.96 7.77
N ILE A 191 6.60 -13.27 7.52
CA ILE A 191 5.81 -12.61 8.57
C ILE A 191 5.02 -13.67 9.36
N ASP A 192 5.17 -13.60 10.69
CA ASP A 192 4.52 -14.51 11.63
C ASP A 192 4.71 -15.99 11.28
N GLU A 193 5.91 -16.36 10.80
CA GLU A 193 6.24 -17.73 10.35
C GLU A 193 5.28 -18.24 9.25
N GLY A 194 4.84 -17.35 8.35
CA GLY A 194 3.92 -17.65 7.26
C GLY A 194 2.46 -17.78 7.69
N ARG A 195 2.12 -17.53 8.96
CA ARG A 195 0.71 -17.61 9.42
C ARG A 195 -0.16 -16.51 8.82
N TRP A 196 0.43 -15.37 8.45
CA TRP A 196 -0.31 -14.24 7.91
C TRP A 196 -0.71 -14.46 6.44
N THR A 197 0.25 -14.60 5.53
CA THR A 197 0.00 -14.76 4.07
C THR A 197 0.26 -16.16 3.53
N GLY A 198 0.67 -17.11 4.35
CA GLY A 198 1.10 -18.45 3.93
C GLY A 198 2.60 -18.53 3.65
N THR A 199 3.07 -19.72 3.29
CA THR A 199 4.43 -19.92 2.78
C THR A 199 4.48 -19.68 1.29
N TYR A 200 5.55 -19.06 0.79
CA TYR A 200 5.70 -18.83 -0.65
C TYR A 200 6.08 -20.13 -1.39
N HIS A 201 5.30 -20.47 -2.43
CA HIS A 201 5.53 -21.67 -3.25
C HIS A 201 6.13 -21.34 -4.63
N GLY A 202 5.72 -20.22 -5.22
CA GLY A 202 6.22 -19.74 -6.52
C GLY A 202 5.88 -20.59 -7.75
N SER A 203 4.96 -21.56 -7.63
CA SER A 203 4.65 -22.53 -8.69
C SER A 203 3.96 -21.93 -9.92
N ASP A 204 3.29 -20.79 -9.77
CA ASP A 204 2.50 -20.14 -10.83
C ASP A 204 3.06 -18.78 -11.22
N ALA A 205 4.30 -18.47 -10.84
CA ALA A 205 4.98 -17.25 -11.28
C ALA A 205 5.04 -17.17 -12.82
N PRO A 206 4.95 -15.97 -13.43
CA PRO A 206 4.84 -14.66 -12.80
C PRO A 206 3.45 -14.35 -12.24
N TYR A 207 3.40 -13.71 -11.06
CA TYR A 207 2.17 -13.25 -10.43
C TYR A 207 1.94 -11.78 -10.79
N VAL A 208 0.81 -11.44 -11.40
CA VAL A 208 0.54 -10.08 -11.88
C VAL A 208 -0.68 -9.50 -11.18
N CYS A 209 -0.48 -8.46 -10.37
CA CYS A 209 -1.57 -7.63 -9.85
C CYS A 209 -1.79 -6.46 -10.81
N SER A 210 -3.03 -6.24 -11.24
CA SER A 210 -3.38 -5.19 -12.22
C SER A 210 -4.28 -4.15 -11.58
N TYR A 211 -4.00 -2.88 -11.82
CA TYR A 211 -4.72 -1.71 -11.31
C TYR A 211 -5.17 -0.84 -12.47
N LYS A 212 -6.39 -0.31 -12.43
CA LYS A 212 -6.88 0.65 -13.41
C LYS A 212 -7.94 1.57 -12.81
N ASP A 213 -8.39 2.54 -13.60
CA ASP A 213 -9.42 3.50 -13.18
C ASP A 213 -9.04 4.17 -11.84
N VAL A 214 -7.73 4.41 -11.64
CA VAL A 214 -7.19 4.93 -10.39
C VAL A 214 -7.58 6.39 -10.24
N VAL A 215 -8.27 6.71 -9.15
CA VAL A 215 -8.69 8.06 -8.83
C VAL A 215 -8.13 8.51 -7.50
N VAL A 216 -7.80 9.79 -7.43
CA VAL A 216 -7.19 10.46 -6.27
C VAL A 216 -7.93 11.74 -5.94
N PRO A 217 -7.68 12.34 -4.76
CA PRO A 217 -8.26 13.63 -4.39
C PRO A 217 -8.02 14.73 -5.45
N PRO A 218 -8.90 15.74 -5.53
CA PRO A 218 -8.72 16.87 -6.44
C PRO A 218 -7.52 17.71 -5.99
N VAL A 219 -7.02 18.56 -6.89
CA VAL A 219 -5.76 19.33 -6.70
C VAL A 219 -5.76 20.17 -5.41
N GLU A 220 -6.95 20.57 -4.94
CA GLU A 220 -7.18 21.33 -3.71
C GLU A 220 -6.74 20.60 -2.43
N PHE A 221 -6.58 19.28 -2.49
CA PHE A 221 -6.11 18.45 -1.39
C PHE A 221 -4.63 18.06 -1.52
N TRP A 222 -3.95 18.50 -2.58
CA TRP A 222 -2.56 18.11 -2.82
C TRP A 222 -1.62 18.94 -1.96
N VAL A 223 -0.54 18.31 -1.49
CA VAL A 223 0.56 18.98 -0.82
C VAL A 223 1.76 18.99 -1.76
N GLU A 224 2.41 20.15 -1.91
CA GLU A 224 3.68 20.25 -2.62
C GLU A 224 4.76 19.51 -1.83
N ASP A 225 5.60 18.73 -2.53
CA ASP A 225 6.63 17.97 -1.85
C ASP A 225 7.76 18.89 -1.38
N ASP A 226 7.97 18.97 -0.07
CA ASP A 226 9.22 19.47 0.48
C ASP A 226 10.31 18.42 0.21
N GLU A 227 11.42 18.80 -0.44
CA GLU A 227 12.54 17.92 -0.86
C GLU A 227 13.13 17.04 0.27
N GLN A 228 12.77 17.31 1.52
CA GLN A 228 13.26 16.62 2.73
C GLN A 228 12.56 15.29 3.04
N CYS A 229 11.42 14.96 2.44
CA CYS A 229 10.67 13.74 2.72
C CYS A 229 10.74 12.75 1.54
N GLN A 230 11.90 12.10 1.37
CA GLN A 230 12.13 11.06 0.36
C GLN A 230 11.86 9.66 0.93
N ASP A 231 11.15 8.83 0.18
CA ASP A 231 10.91 7.41 0.51
C ASP A 231 12.26 6.67 0.54
N ALA A 232 12.51 5.88 1.59
CA ALA A 232 13.81 5.24 1.83
C ALA A 232 14.25 4.31 0.68
N ASP A 233 13.29 3.72 -0.02
CA ASP A 233 13.51 2.77 -1.11
C ASP A 233 13.55 3.43 -2.50
N ALA A 234 13.20 4.72 -2.64
CA ALA A 234 13.19 5.42 -3.93
C ALA A 234 14.60 5.76 -4.46
N ARG A 235 15.66 5.23 -3.85
CA ARG A 235 17.05 5.65 -4.06
C ARG A 235 17.70 5.13 -5.36
N ASP A 236 17.01 4.44 -6.24
CA ASP A 236 17.63 3.94 -7.49
C ASP A 236 16.72 3.86 -8.73
N ALA A 237 15.51 4.44 -8.70
CA ALA A 237 14.67 4.48 -9.89
C ALA A 237 14.93 5.77 -10.71
N PRO A 238 15.44 5.70 -11.96
CA PRO A 238 15.40 6.87 -12.82
C PRO A 238 13.93 7.24 -13.01
N ALA A 239 13.60 8.52 -12.81
CA ALA A 239 12.31 9.04 -13.21
C ALA A 239 12.06 8.61 -14.66
N ALA A 240 10.97 7.89 -14.93
CA ALA A 240 10.51 7.69 -16.29
C ALA A 240 10.07 9.07 -16.82
N VAL A 241 11.02 9.80 -17.38
CA VAL A 241 10.80 11.07 -18.06
C VAL A 241 10.31 10.70 -19.46
N VAL A 242 9.05 10.99 -19.74
CA VAL A 242 8.57 11.07 -21.12
C VAL A 242 8.94 12.49 -21.57
N GLU A 243 10.15 12.67 -22.10
CA GLU A 243 10.57 13.96 -22.65
C GLU A 243 9.98 14.13 -24.05
N GLU A 244 9.17 15.17 -24.25
CA GLU A 244 9.01 15.77 -25.57
C GLU A 244 10.32 16.51 -25.91
N GLU A 245 10.98 16.10 -27.00
CA GLU A 245 12.22 16.74 -27.47
C GLU A 245 12.00 18.23 -27.80
N THR A 246 12.80 19.10 -27.18
CA THR A 246 13.20 20.37 -27.81
C THR A 246 14.69 20.63 -27.57
N ASP A 247 15.42 20.83 -28.68
CA ASP A 247 16.86 21.09 -28.75
C ASP A 247 17.31 22.37 -27.99
N ALA A 248 18.33 22.26 -27.12
CA ALA A 248 19.41 23.26 -26.98
C ALA A 248 20.57 22.85 -26.05
N VAL A 249 21.73 22.63 -26.67
CA VAL A 249 23.14 22.85 -26.27
C VAL A 249 23.51 23.04 -24.78
N ALA A 250 24.36 22.12 -24.30
CA ALA A 250 25.02 22.08 -23.00
C ALA A 250 26.15 23.09 -22.78
N ILE A 251 26.33 23.56 -21.53
CA ILE A 251 27.64 23.88 -20.90
C ILE A 251 27.53 23.64 -19.38
N ALA A 252 28.40 22.78 -18.81
CA ALA A 252 28.60 22.62 -17.36
C ALA A 252 29.78 23.49 -16.86
N PRO A 253 29.89 23.79 -15.55
CA PRO A 253 30.88 23.01 -14.75
C PRO A 253 30.59 22.82 -13.24
N ALA A 254 31.15 21.70 -12.74
CA ALA A 254 31.92 21.45 -11.51
C ALA A 254 31.37 21.67 -10.08
N MET A 255 31.70 20.68 -9.24
CA MET A 255 31.29 20.37 -7.86
C MET A 255 32.06 21.08 -6.75
N ASN A 256 31.41 21.15 -5.56
CA ASN A 256 31.93 20.99 -4.18
C ASN A 256 30.79 21.39 -3.20
N ASP A 257 30.58 20.89 -1.96
CA ASP A 257 31.06 19.78 -1.13
C ASP A 257 30.13 19.75 0.12
N GLU A 258 30.09 18.60 0.80
CA GLU A 258 29.63 18.32 2.18
C GLU A 258 28.12 18.40 2.57
N GLY A 259 27.57 17.21 2.85
CA GLY A 259 26.35 17.01 3.63
C GLY A 259 26.13 15.52 3.93
N LYS A 260 26.97 14.91 4.77
CA LYS A 260 26.87 13.49 5.16
C LYS A 260 25.69 13.26 6.12
N CYS A 261 24.79 12.34 5.76
CA CYS A 261 24.02 11.55 6.72
C CYS A 261 24.60 10.13 6.74
N GLN A 262 24.85 9.62 7.94
CA GLN A 262 25.52 8.34 8.19
C GLN A 262 24.59 7.17 7.86
N ASP A 263 25.13 6.20 7.12
CA ASP A 263 24.50 4.91 6.84
C ASP A 263 24.35 4.10 8.13
N ALA A 264 23.16 3.53 8.34
CA ALA A 264 22.99 2.42 9.28
C ALA A 264 23.13 1.11 8.50
N ASP A 265 24.26 0.42 8.69
CA ASP A 265 24.46 -0.98 8.30
C ASP A 265 23.55 -1.86 9.18
N PRO A 266 22.68 -2.72 8.61
CA PRO A 266 21.80 -3.58 9.39
C PRO A 266 22.56 -4.83 9.89
N ARG A 267 23.68 -4.65 10.59
CA ARG A 267 24.40 -5.72 11.30
C ARG A 267 25.14 -5.15 12.50
N ASP A 268 24.39 -4.73 13.52
CA ASP A 268 24.87 -4.68 14.91
C ASP A 268 23.68 -4.36 15.83
N ALA A 269 23.00 -5.39 16.31
CA ALA A 269 22.15 -5.29 17.49
C ALA A 269 22.95 -5.82 18.69
N PRO A 270 23.25 -5.01 19.73
CA PRO A 270 23.79 -5.55 20.96
C PRO A 270 22.69 -6.28 21.73
N ALA A 271 23.00 -7.52 22.12
CA ALA A 271 22.32 -8.21 23.19
C ALA A 271 22.68 -7.53 24.52
N ASP A 272 21.69 -7.13 25.30
CA ASP A 272 21.87 -6.83 26.72
C ASP A 272 20.81 -7.58 27.53
N ASP A 273 21.33 -8.47 28.37
CA ASP A 273 20.69 -9.23 29.42
C ASP A 273 20.50 -8.39 30.71
N ASP A 274 19.55 -8.84 31.52
CA ASP A 274 19.53 -8.83 33.01
C ASP A 274 18.79 -7.68 33.76
N PRO A 275 18.38 -7.86 35.05
CA PRO A 275 17.23 -8.65 35.51
C PRO A 275 16.33 -7.92 36.55
N ALA A 276 15.16 -8.50 36.84
CA ALA A 276 14.61 -8.51 38.22
C ALA A 276 13.54 -9.60 38.40
N ALA A 277 13.79 -10.48 39.36
CA ALA A 277 12.95 -11.61 39.73
C ALA A 277 11.87 -11.26 40.77
N GLY A 278 10.76 -12.02 40.73
CA GLY A 278 10.22 -12.66 41.93
C GLY A 278 8.93 -12.07 42.53
N ALA A 279 7.81 -12.80 42.35
CA ALA A 279 7.00 -13.32 43.46
C ALA A 279 5.90 -14.24 42.92
N ALA A 280 6.11 -15.55 43.10
CA ALA A 280 5.04 -16.54 43.07
C ALA A 280 4.38 -16.59 44.45
N ALA A 281 3.04 -16.61 44.49
CA ALA A 281 2.28 -17.09 45.63
C ALA A 281 1.15 -17.98 45.11
N ALA A 282 1.26 -19.27 45.44
CA ALA A 282 0.21 -20.26 45.32
C ALA A 282 -0.96 -19.90 46.25
N VAL A 283 -2.18 -20.20 45.82
CA VAL A 283 -3.29 -20.48 46.74
C VAL A 283 -3.91 -21.81 46.32
N GLU A 284 -3.92 -22.70 47.29
CA GLU A 284 -4.38 -24.07 47.24
C GLU A 284 -5.90 -24.19 47.10
N ASP A 285 -6.25 -25.32 46.50
CA ASP A 285 -7.52 -26.02 46.52
C ASP A 285 -8.01 -26.30 47.97
N VAL A 286 -9.28 -26.03 48.24
CA VAL A 286 -10.01 -26.57 49.40
C VAL A 286 -11.40 -27.03 48.94
N GLY A 287 -11.49 -28.32 48.62
CA GLY A 287 -12.23 -29.28 49.47
C GLY A 287 -13.74 -29.41 49.29
N LYS A 288 -14.17 -30.59 48.82
CA LYS A 288 -15.38 -31.27 49.30
C LYS A 288 -14.96 -32.44 50.19
N ASP A 289 -15.23 -32.30 51.48
CA ASP A 289 -15.97 -33.24 52.36
C ASP A 289 -15.92 -32.76 53.81
#